data_AF-A0A7X6ZTV0-F1
#
_entry.id   AF-A0A7X6ZTV0-F1
#
_cell.length_a   1.000
_cell.length_b   1.000
_cell.length_c   1.000
_cell.angle_alpha   90.00
_cell.angle_beta   90.00
_cell.angle_gamma   90.00
#
_symmetry.space_group_name_H-M   'P 1'
#
loop_
_entity.id
_entity.type
_entity.pdbx_description
1 polymer ?
#
loop_
_entity_poly.entity_id
_entity_poly.type
_entity_poly.pdbx_seq_one_letter_code
_entity_poly.pdbx_strand_id
1 'polypeptide(L)'
;MKNRRINAIAGALVLSLIAVGTMLVYIVKNTPNSTVVDPFDTPQTSLVIGGDWIREAYPPVMEGDRILLPFDTIKAHIDQYIWYDDVLQKVTVTTKDRVIRMKTGSLDALVNEKPMDLKFPTVEENETLYLTIDFLKEFYGITVRYIQSNDVVVIDFNNEVYRTAWPIDANTVVRKGMSIHEPIVKKYIGQGEKGLDIDRTTETRLIVFDEKDEWYRVRANDGALGYVKKEEVVVSGEQYFINEDKPTVTPVLSSGKINLVWDMTYSKSNIKLSAQTTPGIDVISPTWFEIVDRKGTIKNRATPDYMEYAHQNGWQVWALFSNAFSDIEGTSIILNNSDMRQEIIRNVLAYAALYKLDGINLDFENIYKNDKDA
;
A
#
# COMPACT_ATOMS: atom_id res chain seq x y z
N MET A 1 -59.36 -48.05 36.90
CA MET A 1 -59.60 -46.91 35.98
C MET A 1 -58.87 -45.62 36.38
N LYS A 2 -58.78 -45.26 37.67
CA LYS A 2 -58.17 -44.00 38.15
C LYS A 2 -56.69 -43.82 37.74
N ASN A 3 -55.86 -44.85 37.90
CA ASN A 3 -54.41 -44.78 37.57
C ASN A 3 -54.12 -44.64 36.07
N ARG A 4 -54.96 -45.21 35.19
CA ARG A 4 -54.83 -45.02 33.73
C ARG A 4 -55.12 -43.59 33.30
N ARG A 5 -56.09 -42.91 33.95
CA ARG A 5 -56.37 -41.49 33.70
C ARG A 5 -55.24 -40.60 34.20
N ILE A 6 -54.67 -40.88 35.38
CA ILE A 6 -53.54 -40.13 35.92
C ILE A 6 -52.30 -40.28 35.02
N ASN A 7 -51.98 -41.49 34.57
CA ASN A 7 -50.86 -41.73 33.66
C ASN A 7 -51.07 -41.08 32.28
N ALA A 8 -52.31 -41.04 31.76
CA ALA A 8 -52.63 -40.37 30.51
C ALA A 8 -52.51 -38.83 30.64
N ILE A 9 -52.97 -38.26 31.76
CA ILE A 9 -52.81 -36.82 32.05
C ILE A 9 -51.33 -36.47 32.21
N ALA A 10 -50.56 -37.26 32.97
CA ALA A 10 -49.13 -37.08 33.12
C ALA A 10 -48.38 -37.18 31.79
N GLY A 11 -48.72 -38.15 30.94
CA GLY A 11 -48.14 -38.28 29.60
C GLY A 11 -48.47 -37.09 28.69
N ALA A 12 -49.71 -36.61 28.72
CA ALA A 12 -50.11 -35.40 27.98
C ALA A 12 -49.37 -34.15 28.47
N LEU A 13 -49.11 -34.04 29.78
CA LEU A 13 -48.39 -32.92 30.37
C LEU A 13 -46.90 -32.93 30.00
N VAL A 14 -46.26 -34.10 29.99
CA VAL A 14 -44.88 -34.27 29.52
C VAL A 14 -44.75 -33.94 28.04
N LEU A 15 -45.66 -34.43 27.20
CA LEU A 15 -45.67 -34.10 25.76
C LEU A 15 -45.88 -32.60 25.51
N SER A 16 -46.74 -31.94 26.31
CA SER A 16 -46.95 -30.50 26.22
C SER A 16 -45.69 -29.72 26.63
N LEU A 17 -44.98 -30.14 27.67
CA LEU A 17 -43.71 -29.52 28.08
C LEU A 17 -42.62 -29.70 27.02
N ILE A 18 -42.55 -30.87 26.37
CA ILE A 18 -41.62 -31.10 25.25
C ILE A 18 -41.98 -30.19 24.08
N ALA A 19 -43.26 -30.12 23.70
CA ALA A 19 -43.73 -29.26 22.61
C ALA A 19 -43.40 -27.78 22.88
N VAL A 20 -43.68 -27.28 24.09
CA VAL A 20 -43.33 -25.92 24.51
C VAL A 20 -41.82 -25.73 24.50
N GLY A 21 -41.04 -26.68 25.01
CA GLY A 21 -39.57 -26.63 24.97
C GLY A 21 -39.02 -26.55 23.55
N THR A 22 -39.51 -27.39 22.64
CA THR A 22 -39.12 -27.37 21.22
C THR A 22 -39.52 -26.06 20.54
N MET A 23 -40.70 -25.53 20.85
CA MET A 23 -41.18 -24.26 20.32
C MET A 23 -40.33 -23.09 20.84
N LEU A 24 -39.97 -23.08 22.12
CA LEU A 24 -39.08 -22.06 22.70
C LEU A 24 -37.69 -22.09 22.05
N VAL A 25 -37.10 -23.28 21.88
CA VAL A 25 -35.81 -23.42 21.18
C VAL A 25 -35.92 -22.95 19.74
N TYR A 26 -37.00 -23.28 19.04
CA TYR A 26 -37.25 -22.81 17.67
C TYR A 26 -37.38 -21.28 17.61
N ILE A 27 -38.10 -20.67 18.55
CA ILE A 27 -38.24 -19.20 18.62
C ILE A 27 -36.87 -18.57 18.86
N VAL A 28 -36.12 -19.01 19.87
CA VAL A 28 -34.81 -18.42 20.20
C VAL A 28 -33.84 -18.56 19.03
N LYS A 29 -33.79 -19.73 18.37
CA LYS A 29 -32.90 -19.98 17.23
C LYS A 29 -33.24 -19.12 16.00
N ASN A 30 -34.52 -18.78 15.81
CA ASN A 30 -34.97 -18.02 14.65
C ASN A 30 -35.24 -16.54 14.93
N THR A 31 -35.12 -16.08 16.18
CA THR A 31 -35.31 -14.66 16.54
C THR A 31 -34.00 -13.90 16.33
N PRO A 32 -33.95 -12.95 15.38
CA PRO A 32 -32.73 -12.17 15.15
C PRO A 32 -32.45 -11.21 16.30
N ASN A 33 -31.17 -10.93 16.55
CA ASN A 33 -30.77 -9.83 17.43
C ASN A 33 -31.12 -8.49 16.77
N SER A 34 -31.78 -7.62 17.52
CA SER A 34 -32.24 -6.29 17.09
C SER A 34 -31.41 -5.14 17.67
N THR A 35 -30.45 -5.44 18.55
CA THR A 35 -29.55 -4.48 19.18
C THR A 35 -28.69 -3.81 18.14
N VAL A 36 -28.73 -2.48 18.11
CA VAL A 36 -27.84 -1.65 17.27
C VAL A 36 -26.68 -1.20 18.12
N VAL A 37 -25.47 -1.33 17.59
CA VAL A 37 -24.23 -0.91 18.25
C VAL A 37 -23.47 0.04 17.33
N ASP A 38 -22.56 0.81 17.92
CA ASP A 38 -21.60 1.58 17.14
C ASP A 38 -20.74 0.64 16.28
N PRO A 39 -20.51 0.94 14.98
CA PRO A 39 -19.61 0.14 14.14
C PRO A 39 -18.17 0.11 14.67
N PHE A 40 -17.73 1.14 15.39
CA PHE A 40 -16.38 1.29 15.90
C PHE A 40 -16.37 1.41 17.44
N ASP A 41 -15.83 0.38 18.11
CA ASP A 41 -15.66 0.34 19.56
C ASP A 41 -14.45 1.16 20.07
N THR A 42 -14.31 2.41 19.64
CA THR A 42 -13.24 3.32 20.07
C THR A 42 -13.71 4.79 20.15
N PRO A 43 -13.20 5.59 21.10
CA PRO A 43 -13.47 7.03 21.17
C PRO A 43 -12.57 7.85 20.22
N GLN A 44 -11.60 7.22 19.55
CA GLN A 44 -10.71 7.86 18.60
C GLN A 44 -11.22 7.68 17.16
N THR A 45 -10.85 8.60 16.26
CA THR A 45 -11.11 8.45 14.83
C THR A 45 -10.66 7.09 14.32
N SER A 46 -11.55 6.35 13.68
CA SER A 46 -11.24 5.02 13.13
C SER A 46 -10.59 5.13 11.75
N LEU A 47 -9.75 4.15 11.39
CA LEU A 47 -9.17 4.00 10.05
C LEU A 47 -9.63 2.71 9.40
N VAL A 48 -10.24 2.83 8.22
CA VAL A 48 -10.57 1.68 7.36
C VAL A 48 -9.82 1.82 6.05
N ILE A 49 -9.03 0.81 5.70
CA ILE A 49 -8.36 0.70 4.40
C ILE A 49 -8.99 -0.48 3.66
N GLY A 50 -9.66 -0.21 2.54
CA GLY A 50 -10.46 -1.21 1.84
C GLY A 50 -11.48 -1.87 2.77
N GLY A 51 -11.39 -3.19 2.94
CA GLY A 51 -12.30 -3.98 3.76
C GLY A 51 -11.90 -4.14 5.22
N ASP A 52 -10.78 -3.51 5.64
CA ASP A 52 -10.13 -3.83 6.90
C ASP A 52 -10.09 -2.62 7.84
N TRP A 53 -10.41 -2.86 9.11
CA TRP A 53 -10.27 -1.88 10.17
C TRP A 53 -8.86 -1.94 10.74
N ILE A 54 -8.08 -0.88 10.50
CA ILE A 54 -6.71 -0.75 10.99
C ILE A 54 -6.75 -0.29 12.45
N ARG A 55 -6.30 -1.18 13.34
CA ARG A 55 -6.29 -0.99 14.81
C ARG A 55 -4.86 -0.91 15.32
N GLU A 56 -4.21 0.21 15.01
CA GLU A 56 -2.84 0.50 15.44
C GLU A 56 -2.84 1.45 16.64
N ALA A 57 -1.66 1.68 17.22
CA ALA A 57 -1.53 2.48 18.44
C ALA A 57 -1.94 3.95 18.26
N TYR A 58 -1.78 4.48 17.04
CA TYR A 58 -2.00 5.88 16.71
C TYR A 58 -3.11 6.01 15.65
N PRO A 59 -4.19 6.76 15.92
CA PRO A 59 -5.30 6.93 14.98
C PRO A 59 -4.98 8.01 13.93
N PRO A 60 -5.78 8.11 12.86
CA PRO A 60 -5.81 9.30 12.02
C PRO A 60 -6.11 10.56 12.84
N VAL A 61 -5.47 11.67 12.48
CA VAL A 61 -5.70 12.99 13.09
C VAL A 61 -6.31 13.93 12.05
N MET A 62 -7.34 14.67 12.46
CA MET A 62 -8.00 15.69 11.65
C MET A 62 -7.41 17.07 11.99
N GLU A 63 -6.73 17.70 11.05
CA GLU A 63 -6.21 19.07 11.19
C GLU A 63 -6.94 20.00 10.20
N GLY A 64 -8.04 20.62 10.65
CA GLY A 64 -8.95 21.34 9.75
C GLY A 64 -9.55 20.39 8.71
N ASP A 65 -9.34 20.66 7.43
CA ASP A 65 -9.80 19.81 6.32
C ASP A 65 -8.80 18.69 5.96
N ARG A 66 -7.68 18.58 6.69
CA ARG A 66 -6.58 17.66 6.37
C ARG A 66 -6.71 16.38 7.18
N ILE A 67 -6.36 15.28 6.53
CA ILE A 67 -6.26 13.97 7.17
C ILE A 67 -4.78 13.63 7.32
N LEU A 68 -4.34 13.50 8.56
CA LEU A 68 -3.01 13.09 8.93
C LEU A 68 -3.03 11.61 9.28
N LEU A 69 -2.09 10.84 8.72
CA LEU A 69 -1.87 9.44 9.09
C LEU A 69 -0.48 9.23 9.69
N PRO A 70 -0.33 8.32 10.66
CA PRO A 70 0.98 7.91 11.15
C PRO A 70 1.85 7.38 10.00
N PHE A 71 3.12 7.74 10.01
CA PHE A 71 4.10 7.29 9.02
C PHE A 71 4.16 5.77 8.95
N ASP A 72 4.17 5.10 10.11
CA ASP A 72 4.23 3.64 10.18
C ASP A 72 2.98 2.97 9.58
N THR A 73 1.81 3.58 9.73
CA THR A 73 0.57 3.11 9.09
C THR A 73 0.66 3.23 7.57
N ILE A 74 1.17 4.35 7.06
CA ILE A 74 1.40 4.53 5.62
C ILE A 74 2.41 3.49 5.12
N LYS A 75 3.48 3.26 5.88
CA LYS A 75 4.51 2.28 5.53
C LYS A 75 3.95 0.85 5.50
N ALA A 76 3.13 0.48 6.47
CA ALA A 76 2.58 -0.87 6.56
C ALA A 76 1.52 -1.17 5.49
N HIS A 77 0.68 -0.18 5.14
CA HIS A 77 -0.54 -0.44 4.36
C HIS A 77 -0.59 0.24 2.99
N ILE A 78 0.28 1.21 2.69
CA ILE A 78 0.22 2.01 1.46
C ILE A 78 1.53 1.94 0.69
N ASP A 79 2.67 2.24 1.32
CA ASP A 79 3.99 2.18 0.68
C ASP A 79 5.06 1.65 1.64
N GLN A 80 5.37 0.35 1.55
CA GLN A 80 6.43 -0.29 2.33
C GLN A 80 7.82 0.32 2.13
N TYR A 81 8.04 1.03 1.02
CA TYR A 81 9.32 1.64 0.65
C TYR A 81 9.40 3.12 1.01
N ILE A 82 8.35 3.70 1.61
CA ILE A 82 8.43 5.05 2.15
C ILE A 82 9.53 5.08 3.22
N TRP A 83 10.36 6.12 3.14
CA TRP A 83 11.56 6.22 3.96
C TRP A 83 11.62 7.57 4.66
N TYR A 84 12.11 7.55 5.91
CA TYR A 84 12.26 8.73 6.74
C TYR A 84 13.70 8.85 7.22
N ASP A 85 14.33 9.99 6.90
CA ASP A 85 15.58 10.45 7.49
C ASP A 85 15.21 11.13 8.82
N ASP A 86 15.46 10.47 9.94
CA ASP A 86 15.25 11.06 11.26
C ASP A 86 16.27 12.17 11.55
N VAL A 87 17.50 12.04 11.07
CA VAL A 87 18.56 13.04 11.27
C VAL A 87 18.28 14.31 10.47
N LEU A 88 17.92 14.17 9.19
CA LEU A 88 17.62 15.30 8.31
C LEU A 88 16.15 15.73 8.34
N GLN A 89 15.30 14.96 9.03
CA GLN A 89 13.87 15.16 9.13
C GLN A 89 13.24 15.22 7.73
N LYS A 90 13.49 14.19 6.92
CA LYS A 90 13.09 14.14 5.50
C LYS A 90 12.34 12.87 5.16
N VAL A 91 11.16 13.00 4.60
CA VAL A 91 10.40 11.89 4.02
C VAL A 91 10.74 11.77 2.55
N THR A 92 11.07 10.55 2.11
CA THR A 92 11.26 10.20 0.71
C THR A 92 10.21 9.19 0.28
N VAL A 93 9.51 9.52 -0.80
CA VAL A 93 8.56 8.64 -1.49
C VAL A 93 9.12 8.32 -2.87
N THR A 94 9.15 7.04 -3.23
CA THR A 94 9.57 6.59 -4.56
C THR A 94 8.42 5.86 -5.24
N THR A 95 7.99 6.39 -6.38
CA THR A 95 6.99 5.76 -7.26
C THR A 95 7.69 5.22 -8.51
N LYS A 96 6.92 4.63 -9.43
CA LYS A 96 7.44 4.11 -10.71
C LYS A 96 8.27 5.14 -11.50
N ASP A 97 7.89 6.41 -11.47
CA ASP A 97 8.46 7.46 -12.31
C ASP A 97 8.88 8.73 -11.54
N ARG A 98 8.71 8.75 -10.21
CA ARG A 98 8.99 9.94 -9.39
C ARG A 98 9.69 9.59 -8.08
N VAL A 99 10.70 10.37 -7.75
CA VAL A 99 11.24 10.48 -6.39
C VAL A 99 10.81 11.81 -5.82
N ILE A 100 10.16 11.76 -4.67
CA ILE A 100 9.58 12.90 -3.97
C ILE A 100 10.27 13.01 -2.62
N ARG A 101 10.78 14.20 -2.30
CA ARG A 101 11.45 14.46 -1.04
C ARG A 101 10.80 15.66 -0.36
N MET A 102 10.49 15.51 0.92
CA MET A 102 9.81 16.51 1.73
C MET A 102 10.55 16.68 3.04
N LYS A 103 10.77 17.92 3.47
CA LYS A 103 11.35 18.19 4.79
C LYS A 103 10.25 18.45 5.81
N THR A 104 10.34 17.82 6.98
CA THR A 104 9.40 18.05 8.08
C THR A 104 9.36 19.51 8.50
N GLY A 105 8.14 20.01 8.72
CA GLY A 105 7.91 21.43 9.03
C GLY A 105 8.17 22.42 7.89
N SER A 106 8.49 21.98 6.66
CA SER A 106 8.66 22.84 5.49
C SER A 106 7.56 22.64 4.44
N LEU A 107 7.27 23.70 3.69
CA LEU A 107 6.44 23.65 2.49
C LEU A 107 7.26 23.33 1.22
N ASP A 108 8.56 23.09 1.34
CA ASP A 108 9.41 22.77 0.20
C ASP A 108 9.39 21.25 -0.07
N ALA A 109 9.02 20.85 -1.30
CA ALA A 109 9.32 19.54 -1.85
C ALA A 109 10.19 19.61 -3.09
N LEU A 110 10.86 18.48 -3.36
CA LEU A 110 11.47 18.20 -4.65
C LEU A 110 10.77 17.01 -5.28
N VAL A 111 10.28 17.16 -6.51
CA VAL A 111 9.80 16.05 -7.35
C VAL A 111 10.77 15.90 -8.51
N ASN A 112 11.50 14.79 -8.57
CA ASN A 112 12.56 14.56 -9.55
C ASN A 112 13.50 15.78 -9.67
N GLU A 113 13.98 16.27 -8.52
CA GLU A 113 14.90 17.41 -8.40
C GLU A 113 14.32 18.80 -8.74
N LYS A 114 13.04 18.87 -9.12
CA LYS A 114 12.36 20.15 -9.39
C LYS A 114 11.61 20.62 -8.14
N PRO A 115 11.81 21.88 -7.71
CA PRO A 115 11.03 22.46 -6.63
C PRO A 115 9.53 22.37 -6.91
N MET A 116 8.80 21.97 -5.90
CA MET A 116 7.34 21.97 -5.86
C MET A 116 6.93 22.53 -4.51
N ASP A 117 6.03 23.51 -4.51
CA ASP A 117 5.40 23.96 -3.29
C ASP A 117 4.51 22.83 -2.77
N LEU A 118 4.89 22.22 -1.65
CA LEU A 118 3.96 21.45 -0.85
C LEU A 118 2.96 22.43 -0.28
N LYS A 119 1.70 22.05 -0.34
CA LYS A 119 0.68 22.79 0.38
C LYS A 119 0.72 22.50 1.89
N PHE A 120 1.47 21.48 2.33
CA PHE A 120 1.36 20.89 3.68
C PHE A 120 2.70 20.32 4.18
N PRO A 121 3.18 20.71 5.38
CA PRO A 121 4.34 20.09 6.00
C PRO A 121 3.95 18.77 6.69
N THR A 122 4.94 17.90 6.93
CA THR A 122 4.77 16.77 7.85
C THR A 122 4.78 17.31 9.29
N VAL A 123 4.00 16.69 10.18
CA VAL A 123 3.79 17.14 11.56
C VAL A 123 4.26 16.03 12.50
N GLU A 124 5.02 16.38 13.52
CA GLU A 124 5.34 15.47 14.61
C GLU A 124 4.38 15.73 15.76
N GLU A 125 3.63 14.70 16.16
CA GLU A 125 2.69 14.78 17.28
C GLU A 125 2.87 13.54 18.16
N ASN A 126 3.07 13.75 19.47
CA ASN A 126 3.27 12.69 20.46
C ASN A 126 4.40 11.70 20.08
N GLU A 127 5.55 12.22 19.63
CA GLU A 127 6.72 11.42 19.19
C GLU A 127 6.43 10.52 17.98
N THR A 128 5.31 10.76 17.28
CA THR A 128 4.91 10.04 16.07
C THR A 128 4.92 10.99 14.89
N LEU A 129 5.58 10.58 13.81
CA LEU A 129 5.58 11.31 12.56
C LEU A 129 4.24 11.10 11.85
N TYR A 130 3.54 12.20 11.55
CA TYR A 130 2.32 12.21 10.77
C TYR A 130 2.54 12.84 9.39
N LEU A 131 1.90 12.25 8.39
CA LEU A 131 1.90 12.70 7.01
C LEU A 131 0.48 13.07 6.58
N THR A 132 0.35 14.19 5.89
CA THR A 132 -0.91 14.53 5.21
C THR A 132 -1.14 13.56 4.06
N ILE A 133 -2.17 12.73 4.17
CA ILE A 133 -2.46 11.68 3.18
C ILE A 133 -2.92 12.26 1.83
N ASP A 134 -3.47 13.48 1.82
CA ASP A 134 -3.92 14.18 0.62
C ASP A 134 -2.82 14.31 -0.44
N PHE A 135 -1.58 14.53 -0.01
CA PHE A 135 -0.44 14.61 -0.91
C PHE A 135 -0.20 13.28 -1.62
N LEU A 136 -0.42 12.16 -0.93
CA LEU A 136 -0.16 10.81 -1.43
C LEU A 136 -1.26 10.29 -2.37
N LYS A 137 -2.43 10.95 -2.41
CA LYS A 137 -3.57 10.58 -3.27
C LYS A 137 -3.19 10.40 -4.73
N GLU A 138 -2.47 11.38 -5.29
CA GLU A 138 -2.09 11.38 -6.71
C GLU A 138 -0.99 10.37 -7.04
N PHE A 139 -0.13 10.06 -6.07
CA PHE A 139 1.04 9.21 -6.28
C PHE A 139 0.72 7.72 -6.15
N TYR A 140 -0.16 7.35 -5.22
CA TYR A 140 -0.57 5.97 -5.01
C TYR A 140 -1.93 5.63 -5.61
N GLY A 141 -2.60 6.61 -6.24
CA GLY A 141 -3.95 6.42 -6.77
C GLY A 141 -4.90 5.97 -5.67
N ILE A 142 -4.96 6.69 -4.56
CA ILE A 142 -5.88 6.41 -3.46
C ILE A 142 -6.96 7.48 -3.34
N THR A 143 -8.14 7.07 -2.91
CA THR A 143 -9.22 7.95 -2.48
C THR A 143 -9.31 7.93 -0.97
N VAL A 144 -9.42 9.11 -0.35
CA VAL A 144 -9.57 9.25 1.10
C VAL A 144 -10.81 10.05 1.41
N ARG A 145 -11.65 9.55 2.32
CA ARG A 145 -12.87 10.21 2.80
C ARG A 145 -12.92 10.17 4.32
N TYR A 146 -13.19 11.30 4.94
CA TYR A 146 -13.62 11.33 6.34
C TYR A 146 -15.15 11.29 6.40
N ILE A 147 -15.70 10.41 7.24
CA ILE A 147 -17.12 10.18 7.40
C ILE A 147 -17.48 10.54 8.84
N GLN A 148 -18.06 11.73 9.01
CA GLN A 148 -18.37 12.30 10.32
C GLN A 148 -19.39 11.47 11.13
N SER A 149 -20.31 10.77 10.48
CA SER A 149 -21.40 10.06 11.18
C SER A 149 -20.91 8.92 12.08
N ASN A 150 -19.79 8.29 11.73
CA ASN A 150 -19.17 7.20 12.50
C ASN A 150 -17.72 7.51 12.87
N ASP A 151 -17.30 8.77 12.75
CA ASP A 151 -15.93 9.24 13.00
C ASP A 151 -14.84 8.34 12.41
N VAL A 152 -14.90 8.12 11.10
CA VAL A 152 -14.01 7.17 10.39
C VAL A 152 -13.39 7.79 9.14
N VAL A 153 -12.08 7.60 9.00
CA VAL A 153 -11.34 7.81 7.75
C VAL A 153 -11.35 6.52 6.95
N VAL A 154 -11.79 6.61 5.70
CA VAL A 154 -11.85 5.50 4.76
C VAL A 154 -10.89 5.75 3.60
N ILE A 155 -10.03 4.78 3.32
CA ILE A 155 -9.09 4.77 2.20
C ILE A 155 -9.43 3.62 1.25
N ASP A 156 -9.49 3.92 -0.04
CA ASP A 156 -9.68 2.95 -1.12
C ASP A 156 -8.60 3.15 -2.19
N PHE A 157 -8.12 2.05 -2.79
CA PHE A 157 -7.21 2.12 -3.93
C PHE A 157 -8.01 2.21 -5.24
N ASN A 158 -7.65 3.18 -6.10
CA ASN A 158 -8.38 3.48 -7.34
C ASN A 158 -8.17 2.41 -8.43
N ASN A 159 -7.15 1.56 -8.27
CA ASN A 159 -6.91 0.41 -9.14
C ASN A 159 -7.78 -0.81 -8.77
N GLU A 160 -8.59 -0.74 -7.72
CA GLU A 160 -9.50 -1.82 -7.32
C GLU A 160 -10.95 -1.45 -7.62
N VAL A 161 -11.58 -2.24 -8.48
CA VAL A 161 -13.03 -2.13 -8.72
C VAL A 161 -13.71 -3.23 -7.94
N TYR A 162 -14.42 -2.85 -6.86
CA TYR A 162 -15.18 -3.78 -6.05
C TYR A 162 -16.59 -4.03 -6.59
N ARG A 163 -17.13 -5.22 -6.28
CA ARG A 163 -18.56 -5.48 -6.39
C ARG A 163 -19.32 -4.56 -5.45
N THR A 164 -20.51 -4.14 -5.87
CA THR A 164 -21.39 -3.30 -5.05
C THR A 164 -22.72 -3.99 -4.83
N ALA A 165 -23.34 -3.73 -3.68
CA ALA A 165 -24.63 -4.30 -3.33
C ALA A 165 -25.58 -3.23 -2.80
N TRP A 166 -26.88 -3.45 -2.96
CA TRP A 166 -27.93 -2.60 -2.40
C TRP A 166 -28.95 -3.45 -1.65
N PRO A 167 -29.46 -2.99 -0.50
CA PRO A 167 -30.54 -3.67 0.22
C PRO A 167 -31.78 -3.80 -0.66
N ILE A 168 -32.49 -4.92 -0.53
CA ILE A 168 -33.77 -5.13 -1.22
C ILE A 168 -34.86 -4.23 -0.60
N ASP A 169 -34.86 -4.09 0.71
CA ASP A 169 -35.79 -3.23 1.47
C ASP A 169 -35.17 -2.78 2.81
N ALA A 170 -35.91 -1.98 3.57
CA ALA A 170 -35.43 -1.39 4.83
C ALA A 170 -35.27 -2.39 6.00
N ASN A 171 -35.70 -3.65 5.86
CA ASN A 171 -35.45 -4.70 6.85
C ASN A 171 -34.04 -5.27 6.76
N THR A 172 -33.35 -5.09 5.62
CA THR A 172 -31.96 -5.50 5.45
C THR A 172 -31.09 -4.80 6.48
N VAL A 173 -30.18 -5.55 7.10
CA VAL A 173 -29.24 -4.99 8.11
C VAL A 173 -27.83 -5.51 7.89
N VAL A 174 -26.84 -4.69 8.22
CA VAL A 174 -25.45 -5.14 8.31
C VAL A 174 -25.14 -5.50 9.75
N ARG A 175 -24.60 -6.68 9.98
CA ARG A 175 -24.29 -7.24 11.31
C ARG A 175 -22.79 -7.29 11.56
N LYS A 176 -22.39 -7.27 12.85
CA LYS A 176 -20.98 -7.36 13.26
C LYS A 176 -20.33 -8.69 12.87
N GLY A 177 -21.12 -9.77 12.72
CA GLY A 177 -20.64 -11.09 12.32
C GLY A 177 -21.64 -11.87 11.45
N MET A 178 -21.24 -13.05 10.99
CA MET A 178 -21.99 -13.95 10.09
C MET A 178 -23.09 -14.75 10.82
N SER A 179 -23.95 -14.07 11.58
CA SER A 179 -25.07 -14.69 12.27
C SER A 179 -26.19 -13.69 12.53
N ILE A 180 -27.44 -14.14 12.45
CA ILE A 180 -28.61 -13.30 12.77
C ILE A 180 -28.65 -12.88 14.25
N HIS A 181 -27.86 -13.53 15.11
CA HIS A 181 -27.76 -13.19 16.53
C HIS A 181 -26.68 -12.13 16.81
N GLU A 182 -25.88 -11.77 15.81
CA GLU A 182 -24.89 -10.70 15.94
C GLU A 182 -25.57 -9.32 15.98
N PRO A 183 -25.01 -8.38 16.77
CA PRO A 183 -25.47 -7.00 16.79
C PRO A 183 -25.45 -6.35 15.40
N ILE A 184 -26.31 -5.36 15.22
CA ILE A 184 -26.45 -4.62 13.98
C ILE A 184 -25.54 -3.39 14.03
N VAL A 185 -24.74 -3.19 12.99
CA VAL A 185 -23.86 -2.02 12.80
C VAL A 185 -24.42 -1.02 11.78
N LYS A 186 -25.35 -1.45 10.91
CA LYS A 186 -26.05 -0.56 9.98
C LYS A 186 -27.51 -0.97 9.79
N LYS A 187 -28.39 0.03 9.84
CA LYS A 187 -29.79 -0.05 9.40
C LYS A 187 -30.05 0.95 8.28
N TYR A 188 -31.08 0.68 7.50
CA TYR A 188 -31.56 1.59 6.46
C TYR A 188 -32.91 2.18 6.87
N ILE A 189 -33.19 3.39 6.39
CA ILE A 189 -34.46 4.08 6.60
C ILE A 189 -35.23 3.97 5.29
N GLY A 190 -36.35 3.26 5.32
CA GLY A 190 -37.22 3.11 4.16
C GLY A 190 -38.22 4.24 4.00
N GLN A 191 -38.79 4.33 2.80
CA GLN A 191 -39.81 5.29 2.41
C GLN A 191 -41.06 4.58 1.87
N GLY A 192 -42.04 5.38 1.41
CA GLY A 192 -43.32 4.87 0.90
C GLY A 192 -44.33 4.53 2.01
N GLU A 193 -45.51 4.04 1.63
CA GLU A 193 -46.62 3.80 2.56
C GLU A 193 -46.28 2.80 3.67
N LYS A 194 -45.42 1.83 3.37
CA LYS A 194 -44.98 0.80 4.34
C LYS A 194 -43.65 1.13 5.02
N GLY A 195 -42.96 2.20 4.60
CA GLY A 195 -41.63 2.56 5.11
C GLY A 195 -40.56 1.51 4.80
N LEU A 196 -40.73 0.70 3.74
CA LEU A 196 -39.83 -0.39 3.38
C LEU A 196 -39.04 -0.12 2.10
N ASP A 197 -39.52 0.78 1.25
CA ASP A 197 -38.90 1.01 -0.05
C ASP A 197 -37.54 1.69 0.14
N ILE A 198 -36.52 1.19 -0.55
CA ILE A 198 -35.17 1.76 -0.52
C ILE A 198 -34.73 2.11 -1.94
N ASP A 199 -34.35 3.36 -2.15
CA ASP A 199 -33.74 3.80 -3.40
C ASP A 199 -32.29 3.32 -3.48
N ARG A 200 -31.86 2.96 -4.69
CA ARG A 200 -30.45 2.62 -4.97
C ARG A 200 -29.64 3.90 -5.14
N THR A 201 -29.07 4.38 -4.05
CA THR A 201 -28.25 5.59 -4.01
C THR A 201 -26.84 5.28 -3.52
N THR A 202 -25.99 6.29 -3.43
CA THR A 202 -24.64 6.15 -2.84
C THR A 202 -24.73 5.85 -1.35
N GLU A 203 -25.69 6.44 -0.63
CA GLU A 203 -25.88 6.28 0.81
C GLU A 203 -26.34 4.87 1.20
N THR A 204 -27.12 4.22 0.34
CA THR A 204 -27.64 2.87 0.57
C THR A 204 -26.73 1.77 0.03
N ARG A 205 -25.69 2.15 -0.73
CA ARG A 205 -24.72 1.23 -1.33
C ARG A 205 -23.82 0.58 -0.29
N LEU A 206 -23.54 -0.69 -0.54
CA LEU A 206 -22.53 -1.51 0.12
C LEU A 206 -21.41 -1.84 -0.87
N ILE A 207 -20.18 -1.88 -0.39
CA ILE A 207 -19.04 -2.45 -1.11
C ILE A 207 -18.84 -3.88 -0.62
N VAL A 208 -18.76 -4.84 -1.52
CA VAL A 208 -18.59 -6.28 -1.21
C VAL A 208 -17.11 -6.65 -1.36
N PHE A 209 -16.52 -7.20 -0.29
CA PHE A 209 -15.12 -7.63 -0.27
C PHE A 209 -15.02 -9.14 -0.44
N ASP A 210 -15.81 -9.90 0.31
CA ASP A 210 -15.77 -11.36 0.32
C ASP A 210 -17.15 -11.96 0.41
N GLU A 211 -17.25 -13.24 0.06
CA GLU A 211 -18.46 -14.03 0.23
C GLU A 211 -18.14 -15.35 0.93
N LYS A 212 -18.98 -15.71 1.90
CA LYS A 212 -18.86 -16.98 2.62
C LYS A 212 -20.24 -17.47 3.04
N ASP A 213 -20.54 -18.72 2.70
CA ASP A 213 -21.83 -19.35 2.98
C ASP A 213 -23.00 -18.46 2.48
N GLU A 214 -23.90 -18.05 3.37
CA GLU A 214 -25.06 -17.19 3.11
C GLU A 214 -24.79 -15.69 3.31
N TRP A 215 -23.52 -15.29 3.54
CA TRP A 215 -23.14 -13.91 3.89
C TRP A 215 -22.17 -13.28 2.89
N TYR A 216 -22.30 -11.97 2.72
CA TYR A 216 -21.27 -11.10 2.15
C TYR A 216 -20.58 -10.32 3.26
N ARG A 217 -19.24 -10.23 3.23
CA ARG A 217 -18.48 -9.23 4.00
C ARG A 217 -18.52 -7.92 3.25
N VAL A 218 -18.99 -6.87 3.91
CA VAL A 218 -19.29 -5.58 3.28
C VAL A 218 -18.77 -4.40 4.08
N ARG A 219 -18.58 -3.27 3.41
CA ARG A 219 -18.48 -1.94 4.01
C ARG A 219 -19.64 -1.08 3.53
N ALA A 220 -20.37 -0.47 4.45
CA ALA A 220 -21.41 0.50 4.12
C ALA A 220 -20.82 1.86 3.76
N ASN A 221 -21.63 2.72 3.13
CA ASN A 221 -21.18 4.05 2.71
C ASN A 221 -20.73 4.96 3.88
N ASP A 222 -21.18 4.68 5.10
CA ASP A 222 -20.77 5.36 6.33
C ASP A 222 -19.53 4.73 6.98
N GLY A 223 -18.82 3.85 6.27
CA GLY A 223 -17.59 3.19 6.71
C GLY A 223 -17.80 1.95 7.57
N ALA A 224 -19.02 1.68 8.03
CA ALA A 224 -19.30 0.51 8.88
C ALA A 224 -18.95 -0.80 8.16
N LEU A 225 -18.11 -1.61 8.79
CA LEU A 225 -17.74 -2.95 8.33
C LEU A 225 -18.65 -4.00 8.98
N GLY A 226 -19.06 -4.99 8.20
CA GLY A 226 -19.84 -6.11 8.73
C GLY A 226 -20.29 -7.09 7.66
N TYR A 227 -21.40 -7.76 7.95
CA TYR A 227 -21.93 -8.86 7.15
C TYR A 227 -23.41 -8.66 6.84
N VAL A 228 -23.78 -8.91 5.60
CA VAL A 228 -25.18 -8.88 5.13
C VAL A 228 -25.51 -10.21 4.47
N LYS A 229 -26.76 -10.67 4.63
CA LYS A 229 -27.22 -11.90 3.98
C LYS A 229 -27.31 -11.71 2.47
N LYS A 230 -26.90 -12.73 1.72
CA LYS A 230 -26.95 -12.73 0.24
C LYS A 230 -28.37 -12.53 -0.30
N GLU A 231 -29.36 -13.11 0.38
CA GLU A 231 -30.79 -13.02 0.01
C GLU A 231 -31.42 -11.65 0.29
N GLU A 232 -30.76 -10.78 1.06
CA GLU A 232 -31.29 -9.46 1.46
C GLU A 232 -30.74 -8.31 0.61
N VAL A 233 -29.88 -8.59 -0.36
CA VAL A 233 -29.23 -7.59 -1.22
C VAL A 233 -29.22 -7.99 -2.69
N VAL A 234 -29.20 -6.98 -3.56
CA VAL A 234 -28.93 -7.14 -4.99
C VAL A 234 -27.50 -6.68 -5.27
N VAL A 235 -26.67 -7.58 -5.80
CA VAL A 235 -25.26 -7.33 -6.12
C VAL A 235 -25.11 -6.95 -7.59
N SER A 236 -24.16 -6.07 -7.91
CA SER A 236 -23.80 -5.69 -9.27
C SER A 236 -22.32 -5.96 -9.57
N GLY A 237 -22.06 -6.16 -10.87
CA GLY A 237 -20.72 -6.18 -11.45
C GLY A 237 -19.85 -7.37 -11.06
N GLU A 238 -18.61 -7.31 -11.51
CA GLU A 238 -17.53 -8.21 -11.11
C GLU A 238 -16.44 -7.38 -10.41
N GLN A 239 -15.66 -8.04 -9.55
CA GLN A 239 -14.50 -7.43 -8.93
C GLN A 239 -13.27 -7.67 -9.81
N TYR A 240 -12.51 -6.62 -10.09
CA TYR A 240 -11.28 -6.71 -10.88
C TYR A 240 -10.30 -5.59 -10.54
N PHE A 241 -9.05 -5.81 -10.91
CA PHE A 241 -7.99 -4.82 -10.77
C PHE A 241 -7.73 -4.12 -12.10
N ILE A 242 -7.52 -2.81 -12.06
CA ILE A 242 -7.07 -2.02 -13.19
C ILE A 242 -5.54 -2.02 -13.17
N ASN A 243 -4.92 -2.78 -14.07
CA ASN A 243 -3.49 -2.65 -14.33
C ASN A 243 -3.24 -1.45 -15.25
N GLU A 244 -2.78 -0.33 -14.69
CA GLU A 244 -2.20 0.74 -15.50
C GLU A 244 -0.79 0.35 -15.96
N ASP A 245 -0.71 -0.52 -16.96
CA ASP A 245 0.53 -0.75 -17.71
C ASP A 245 0.79 0.46 -18.60
N LYS A 246 1.21 1.60 -18.02
CA LYS A 246 1.82 2.66 -18.82
C LYS A 246 3.11 2.07 -19.42
N PRO A 247 3.21 1.95 -20.75
CA PRO A 247 4.40 1.42 -21.40
C PRO A 247 5.56 2.35 -21.03
N THR A 248 6.49 1.82 -20.25
CA THR A 248 7.73 2.51 -19.95
C THR A 248 8.65 2.19 -21.12
N VAL A 249 9.30 3.20 -21.70
CA VAL A 249 10.31 2.96 -22.74
C VAL A 249 11.43 2.17 -22.05
N THR A 250 11.42 0.86 -22.27
CA THR A 250 12.37 -0.04 -21.64
C THR A 250 13.65 0.02 -22.48
N PRO A 251 14.85 0.09 -21.89
CA PRO A 251 16.08 -0.03 -22.64
C PRO A 251 16.03 -1.29 -23.52
N VAL A 252 16.47 -1.18 -24.77
CA VAL A 252 16.54 -2.34 -25.66
C VAL A 252 17.68 -3.23 -25.17
N LEU A 253 17.33 -4.28 -24.43
CA LEU A 253 18.27 -5.34 -24.08
C LEU A 253 18.49 -6.24 -25.29
N SER A 254 19.68 -6.81 -25.40
CA SER A 254 19.94 -7.87 -26.38
C SER A 254 18.99 -9.05 -26.13
N SER A 255 18.39 -9.57 -27.20
CA SER A 255 17.45 -10.69 -27.08
C SER A 255 18.20 -11.97 -26.69
N GLY A 256 17.84 -12.59 -25.57
CA GLY A 256 18.41 -13.86 -25.12
C GLY A 256 19.24 -13.72 -23.85
N LYS A 257 20.24 -14.59 -23.68
CA LYS A 257 21.19 -14.53 -22.56
C LYS A 257 22.22 -13.43 -22.82
N ILE A 258 22.54 -12.66 -21.78
CA ILE A 258 23.55 -11.60 -21.83
C ILE A 258 24.91 -12.15 -21.40
N ASN A 259 25.93 -11.90 -22.19
CA ASN A 259 27.34 -12.08 -21.80
C ASN A 259 27.92 -10.72 -21.39
N LEU A 260 28.13 -10.55 -20.09
CA LEU A 260 28.74 -9.35 -19.50
C LEU A 260 30.21 -9.62 -19.17
N VAL A 261 31.09 -8.67 -19.49
CA VAL A 261 32.51 -8.70 -19.11
C VAL A 261 32.84 -7.50 -18.23
N TRP A 262 33.33 -7.75 -17.01
CA TRP A 262 33.90 -6.70 -16.17
C TRP A 262 35.30 -6.31 -16.66
N ASP A 263 35.53 -5.00 -16.85
CA ASP A 263 36.81 -4.45 -17.29
C ASP A 263 37.46 -3.63 -16.17
N MET A 264 38.65 -4.07 -15.74
CA MET A 264 39.36 -3.55 -14.59
C MET A 264 40.22 -2.34 -14.99
N THR A 265 39.65 -1.14 -14.92
CA THR A 265 40.28 0.09 -15.43
C THR A 265 41.22 0.79 -14.45
N TYR A 266 41.43 0.26 -13.25
CA TYR A 266 42.33 0.83 -12.24
C TYR A 266 43.80 0.39 -12.39
N SER A 267 44.10 -0.56 -13.28
CA SER A 267 45.46 -1.01 -13.58
C SER A 267 45.82 -0.76 -15.05
N LYS A 268 47.11 -0.86 -15.41
CA LYS A 268 47.51 -0.82 -16.83
C LYS A 268 46.90 -2.03 -17.52
N SER A 269 45.88 -1.81 -18.35
CA SER A 269 45.25 -2.88 -19.12
C SER A 269 46.24 -3.42 -20.15
N ASN A 270 46.56 -4.70 -20.03
CA ASN A 270 47.37 -5.45 -21.00
C ASN A 270 46.49 -6.24 -21.98
N ILE A 271 45.17 -6.19 -21.81
CA ILE A 271 44.20 -6.99 -22.57
C ILE A 271 43.53 -6.09 -23.61
N LYS A 272 43.61 -6.48 -24.88
CA LYS A 272 42.92 -5.82 -25.99
C LYS A 272 41.76 -6.70 -26.44
N LEU A 273 40.54 -6.35 -26.02
CA LEU A 273 39.32 -7.00 -26.46
C LEU A 273 38.81 -6.32 -27.72
N SER A 274 38.24 -7.06 -28.67
CA SER A 274 37.53 -6.51 -29.83
C SER A 274 36.46 -7.49 -30.27
N ALA A 275 35.46 -7.06 -31.02
CA ALA A 275 34.42 -7.92 -31.58
C ALA A 275 35.02 -9.01 -32.50
N GLN A 276 36.16 -8.75 -33.13
CA GLN A 276 36.83 -9.73 -34.00
C GLN A 276 37.59 -10.79 -33.19
N THR A 277 38.30 -10.39 -32.13
CA THR A 277 39.13 -11.30 -31.31
C THR A 277 38.37 -11.94 -30.16
N THR A 278 37.26 -11.33 -29.76
CA THR A 278 36.44 -11.72 -28.60
C THR A 278 34.97 -11.53 -28.94
N PRO A 279 34.43 -12.33 -29.88
CA PRO A 279 33.03 -12.24 -30.26
C PRO A 279 32.12 -12.67 -29.11
N GLY A 280 30.89 -12.16 -29.10
CA GLY A 280 29.83 -12.58 -28.18
C GLY A 280 29.79 -11.82 -26.86
N ILE A 281 30.53 -10.72 -26.70
CA ILE A 281 30.32 -9.75 -25.62
C ILE A 281 29.09 -8.91 -25.98
N ASP A 282 28.10 -8.87 -25.09
CA ASP A 282 26.92 -8.00 -25.23
C ASP A 282 27.11 -6.70 -24.43
N VAL A 283 27.68 -6.84 -23.22
CA VAL A 283 27.86 -5.74 -22.27
C VAL A 283 29.30 -5.74 -21.76
N ILE A 284 29.93 -4.57 -21.75
CA ILE A 284 31.19 -4.33 -21.04
C ILE A 284 30.94 -3.43 -19.82
N SER A 285 31.47 -3.83 -18.67
CA SER A 285 31.27 -3.14 -17.40
C SER A 285 32.60 -2.64 -16.83
N PRO A 286 33.06 -1.44 -17.21
CA PRO A 286 34.31 -0.89 -16.71
C PRO A 286 34.17 -0.33 -15.29
N THR A 287 35.19 -0.55 -14.44
CA THR A 287 35.29 -0.06 -13.04
C THR A 287 35.52 1.45 -12.95
N TRP A 288 34.55 2.24 -13.40
CA TRP A 288 34.74 3.67 -13.67
C TRP A 288 34.46 4.59 -12.51
N PHE A 289 33.42 4.33 -11.75
CA PHE A 289 32.94 5.24 -10.72
C PHE A 289 33.09 4.58 -9.35
N GLU A 290 33.71 5.29 -8.42
CA GLU A 290 33.98 4.80 -7.07
C GLU A 290 33.79 5.95 -6.09
N ILE A 291 33.04 5.72 -5.01
CA ILE A 291 33.01 6.64 -3.89
C ILE A 291 34.32 6.49 -3.11
N VAL A 292 35.09 7.56 -2.98
CA VAL A 292 36.45 7.50 -2.40
C VAL A 292 36.58 8.09 -1.00
N ASP A 293 35.53 8.71 -0.48
CA ASP A 293 35.53 9.28 0.87
C ASP A 293 34.12 9.30 1.49
N ARG A 294 34.08 9.58 2.80
CA ARG A 294 32.85 9.71 3.60
C ARG A 294 32.02 10.94 3.27
N LYS A 295 32.42 11.77 2.29
CA LYS A 295 31.62 12.90 1.80
C LYS A 295 30.84 12.53 0.54
N GLY A 296 31.05 11.32 0.00
CA GLY A 296 30.41 10.88 -1.23
C GLY A 296 31.13 11.36 -2.50
N THR A 297 32.39 11.78 -2.42
CA THR A 297 33.15 12.18 -3.61
C THR A 297 33.28 10.99 -4.57
N ILE A 298 32.87 11.16 -5.82
CA ILE A 298 32.97 10.12 -6.86
C ILE A 298 34.25 10.34 -7.67
N LYS A 299 35.14 9.34 -7.64
CA LYS A 299 36.26 9.24 -8.56
C LYS A 299 35.76 8.71 -9.90
N ASN A 300 35.97 9.48 -10.95
CA ASN A 300 35.57 9.18 -12.32
C ASN A 300 36.78 8.80 -13.18
N ARG A 301 36.74 7.62 -13.80
CA ARG A 301 37.78 7.10 -14.71
C ARG A 301 37.28 6.94 -16.16
N ALA A 302 36.08 7.40 -16.47
CA ALA A 302 35.48 7.26 -17.78
C ALA A 302 36.16 8.16 -18.82
N THR A 303 36.27 7.67 -20.05
CA THR A 303 36.84 8.42 -21.18
C THR A 303 35.94 8.31 -22.41
N PRO A 304 35.75 9.39 -23.19
CA PRO A 304 34.96 9.35 -24.42
C PRO A 304 35.47 8.31 -25.43
N ASP A 305 36.79 8.17 -25.58
CA ASP A 305 37.41 7.22 -26.51
C ASP A 305 37.01 5.77 -26.21
N TYR A 306 36.85 5.42 -24.93
CA TYR A 306 36.41 4.08 -24.55
C TYR A 306 34.95 3.83 -24.95
N MET A 307 34.07 4.82 -24.82
CA MET A 307 32.67 4.70 -25.25
C MET A 307 32.59 4.47 -26.75
N GLU A 308 33.31 5.28 -27.52
CA GLU A 308 33.36 5.12 -28.98
C GLU A 308 33.89 3.74 -29.35
N TYR A 309 34.97 3.28 -28.70
CA TYR A 309 35.52 1.95 -28.92
C TYR A 309 34.51 0.84 -28.61
N ALA A 310 33.85 0.88 -27.45
CA ALA A 310 32.87 -0.13 -27.07
C ALA A 310 31.68 -0.19 -28.04
N HIS A 311 31.14 0.97 -28.40
CA HIS A 311 30.02 1.08 -29.35
C HIS A 311 30.40 0.63 -30.77
N GLN A 312 31.62 0.92 -31.24
CA GLN A 312 32.14 0.40 -32.51
C GLN A 312 32.24 -1.14 -32.53
N ASN A 313 32.45 -1.75 -31.37
CA ASN A 313 32.43 -3.20 -31.21
C ASN A 313 31.02 -3.78 -30.96
N GLY A 314 29.99 -2.93 -30.94
CA GLY A 314 28.59 -3.32 -30.74
C GLY A 314 28.23 -3.65 -29.29
N TRP A 315 29.06 -3.26 -28.32
CA TRP A 315 28.82 -3.54 -26.90
C TRP A 315 28.02 -2.41 -26.25
N GLN A 316 27.13 -2.76 -25.34
CA GLN A 316 26.60 -1.80 -24.37
C GLN A 316 27.64 -1.53 -23.27
N VAL A 317 27.69 -0.30 -22.77
CA VAL A 317 28.56 0.06 -21.64
C VAL A 317 27.72 0.24 -20.38
N TRP A 318 27.85 -0.71 -19.45
CA TRP A 318 27.22 -0.63 -18.13
C TRP A 318 28.29 -0.26 -17.09
N ALA A 319 28.53 1.03 -16.92
CA ALA A 319 29.61 1.49 -16.06
C ALA A 319 29.40 1.03 -14.61
N LEU A 320 30.44 0.44 -14.03
CA LEU A 320 30.40 0.01 -12.64
C LEU A 320 30.55 1.21 -11.72
N PHE A 321 29.65 1.29 -10.74
CA PHE A 321 29.63 2.28 -9.67
C PHE A 321 29.71 1.57 -8.32
N SER A 322 30.81 1.79 -7.60
CA SER A 322 31.09 1.12 -6.34
C SER A 322 31.22 2.05 -5.14
N ASN A 323 31.00 1.50 -3.95
CA ASN A 323 31.43 2.13 -2.69
C ASN A 323 32.93 1.87 -2.44
N ALA A 324 33.48 2.52 -1.41
CA ALA A 324 34.81 2.19 -0.90
C ALA A 324 34.74 0.89 -0.08
N PHE A 325 35.09 -0.25 -0.68
CA PHE A 325 34.98 -1.58 -0.06
C PHE A 325 35.73 -1.70 1.29
N SER A 326 36.75 -0.88 1.53
CA SER A 326 37.50 -0.86 2.78
C SER A 326 36.89 -0.02 3.90
N ASP A 327 35.83 0.76 3.64
CA ASP A 327 35.21 1.68 4.61
C ASP A 327 33.70 1.40 4.77
N ILE A 328 33.40 0.32 5.50
CA ILE A 328 32.01 -0.05 5.85
C ILE A 328 31.29 1.06 6.62
N GLU A 329 31.98 1.77 7.51
CA GLU A 329 31.42 2.89 8.28
C GLU A 329 31.10 4.08 7.37
N GLY A 330 32.01 4.44 6.46
CA GLY A 330 31.76 5.46 5.45
C GLY A 330 30.57 5.14 4.57
N THR A 331 30.43 3.88 4.15
CA THR A 331 29.29 3.41 3.36
C THR A 331 27.99 3.55 4.15
N SER A 332 27.98 3.18 5.43
CA SER A 332 26.81 3.33 6.31
C SER A 332 26.38 4.79 6.48
N ILE A 333 27.34 5.71 6.66
CA ILE A 333 27.07 7.16 6.75
C ILE A 333 26.38 7.66 5.47
N ILE A 334 26.88 7.24 4.30
CA ILE A 334 26.31 7.63 3.01
C ILE A 334 24.91 7.05 2.82
N LEU A 335 24.74 5.75 3.08
CA LEU A 335 23.47 5.06 2.88
C LEU A 335 22.39 5.60 3.82
N ASN A 336 22.72 6.04 5.04
CA ASN A 336 21.75 6.59 5.98
C ASN A 336 21.55 8.11 5.89
N ASN A 337 22.17 8.80 4.92
CA ASN A 337 22.03 10.24 4.74
C ASN A 337 21.40 10.58 3.38
N SER A 338 20.13 11.01 3.39
CA SER A 338 19.39 11.24 2.15
C SER A 338 19.94 12.35 1.26
N ASP A 339 20.57 13.38 1.83
CA ASP A 339 21.21 14.44 1.06
C ASP A 339 22.47 13.94 0.35
N MET A 340 23.28 13.12 1.02
CA MET A 340 24.44 12.49 0.40
C MET A 340 24.03 11.52 -0.71
N ARG A 341 23.00 10.68 -0.48
CA ARG A 341 22.44 9.81 -1.53
C ARG A 341 21.98 10.64 -2.72
N GLN A 342 21.29 11.74 -2.48
CA GLN A 342 20.80 12.63 -3.54
C GLN A 342 21.94 13.24 -4.36
N GLU A 343 22.97 13.78 -3.72
CA GLU A 343 24.14 14.35 -4.42
C GLU A 343 24.90 13.29 -5.24
N ILE A 344 25.07 12.08 -4.68
CA ILE A 344 25.68 10.96 -5.39
C ILE A 344 24.84 10.58 -6.62
N ILE A 345 23.53 10.42 -6.46
CA ILE A 345 22.63 10.10 -7.57
C ILE A 345 22.69 11.17 -8.65
N ARG A 346 22.68 12.46 -8.28
CA ARG A 346 22.83 13.58 -9.23
C ARG A 346 24.14 13.48 -10.03
N ASN A 347 25.26 13.22 -9.36
CA ASN A 347 26.56 13.06 -10.01
C ASN A 347 26.59 11.85 -10.96
N VAL A 348 26.04 10.70 -10.53
CA VAL A 348 25.94 9.50 -11.37
C VAL A 348 25.08 9.75 -12.60
N LEU A 349 23.93 10.41 -12.46
CA LEU A 349 23.07 10.78 -13.59
C LEU A 349 23.74 11.77 -14.54
N ALA A 350 24.49 12.74 -14.00
CA ALA A 350 25.28 13.68 -14.80
C ALA A 350 26.36 12.95 -15.61
N TYR A 351 27.08 11.99 -15.01
CA TYR A 351 28.04 11.15 -15.72
C TYR A 351 27.36 10.25 -16.76
N ALA A 352 26.21 9.64 -16.42
CA ALA A 352 25.45 8.84 -17.36
C ALA A 352 25.05 9.64 -18.61
N ALA A 353 24.58 10.87 -18.44
CA ALA A 353 24.26 11.77 -19.54
C ALA A 353 25.51 12.23 -20.32
N LEU A 354 26.58 12.60 -19.61
CA LEU A 354 27.83 13.09 -20.22
C LEU A 354 28.49 12.04 -21.10
N TYR A 355 28.58 10.80 -20.61
CA TYR A 355 29.22 9.69 -21.32
C TYR A 355 28.25 8.88 -22.17
N LYS A 356 26.94 9.20 -22.13
CA LYS A 356 25.88 8.46 -22.84
C LYS A 356 25.92 6.96 -22.51
N LEU A 357 25.96 6.65 -21.23
CA LEU A 357 26.00 5.27 -20.75
C LEU A 357 24.73 4.53 -21.14
N ASP A 358 24.88 3.24 -21.48
CA ASP A 358 23.75 2.36 -21.80
C ASP A 358 23.12 1.75 -20.55
N GLY A 359 23.89 1.72 -19.44
CA GLY A 359 23.44 1.23 -18.14
C GLY A 359 24.42 1.53 -17.02
N ILE A 360 24.06 1.13 -15.81
CA ILE A 360 24.87 1.25 -14.59
C ILE A 360 24.92 -0.12 -13.92
N ASN A 361 26.11 -0.54 -13.50
CA ASN A 361 26.31 -1.73 -12.67
C ASN A 361 26.62 -1.26 -11.23
N LEU A 362 25.68 -1.44 -10.30
CA LEU A 362 25.88 -1.07 -8.89
C LEU A 362 26.63 -2.17 -8.16
N ASP A 363 27.82 -1.87 -7.65
CA ASP A 363 28.69 -2.82 -6.96
C ASP A 363 28.98 -2.32 -5.54
N PHE A 364 28.02 -2.50 -4.65
CA PHE A 364 28.12 -2.11 -3.25
C PHE A 364 28.43 -3.34 -2.39
N GLU A 365 29.61 -3.35 -1.79
CA GLU A 365 30.10 -4.47 -0.97
C GLU A 365 30.48 -4.02 0.44
N ASN A 366 30.65 -5.00 1.34
CA ASN A 366 31.05 -4.78 2.73
C ASN A 366 30.18 -3.72 3.43
N ILE A 367 28.86 -3.92 3.36
CA ILE A 367 27.82 -3.09 3.98
C ILE A 367 27.33 -3.71 5.29
N TYR A 368 26.89 -2.90 6.26
CA TYR A 368 26.25 -3.46 7.45
C TYR A 368 24.92 -4.10 7.08
N LYS A 369 24.60 -5.22 7.72
CA LYS A 369 23.29 -5.87 7.57
C LYS A 369 22.13 -4.95 7.93
N ASN A 370 22.33 -4.05 8.89
CA ASN A 370 21.31 -3.09 9.31
C ASN A 370 21.04 -2.00 8.25
N ASP A 371 21.97 -1.78 7.31
CA ASP A 371 21.80 -0.82 6.21
C ASP A 371 21.09 -1.42 5.00
N LYS A 372 20.50 -2.62 5.13
CA LYS A 372 19.82 -3.31 4.02
C LYS A 372 18.71 -2.47 3.40
N ASP A 373 17.94 -1.77 4.24
CA ASP A 373 16.76 -1.01 3.84
C ASP A 373 17.02 0.53 3.86
N ALA A 374 18.29 0.94 3.93
CA ALA A 374 18.72 2.34 4.03
C ALA A 374 18.58 3.13 2.71
#